data_AF-A0A1H3E018-F1
#
_entry.id   AF-A0A1H3E018-F1
#
_cell.length_a   1.000
_cell.length_b   1.000
_cell.length_c   1.000
_cell.angle_alpha   90.00
_cell.angle_beta   90.00
_cell.angle_gamma   90.00
#
_symmetry.space_group_name_H-M   'P 1'
#
loop_
_entity.id
_entity.type
_entity.pdbx_description
1 polymer ?
#
loop_
_entity_poly.entity_id
_entity_poly.type
_entity_poly.pdbx_seq_one_letter_code
_entity_poly.pdbx_strand_id
1 'polypeptide(L)'
;MSKTKKFGASLLGLALLVSVPLSAAAEEVGQSTESQFSLVGGQLTFSADPIIFAPKVINSNEWKGATVSSKIYLTDDTGRGDGWTLTLSAEDFYSQPLTDPSSGGNGTYVLSYPASSVEVRSGEVLVSIGQEVDPTHGPLSSSFHLSSTPQTIFSAHPGFGMGDYEVIPTFWINTPKTVTVSQLNGEGSSYQVGDTIGAVATTYTSKLTYTLANGI
;
A
#
# COMPACT_ATOMS: atom_id res chain seq x y z
N MET A 1 -57.69 7.31 111.10
CA MET A 1 -56.78 6.82 110.03
C MET A 1 -57.66 6.35 108.88
N SER A 2 -58.01 7.22 107.94
CA SER A 2 -57.20 7.68 106.79
C SER A 2 -57.12 6.66 105.66
N LYS A 3 -57.91 6.94 104.61
CA LYS A 3 -57.75 6.58 103.17
C LYS A 3 -58.10 5.12 102.80
N THR A 4 -58.85 4.80 101.75
CA THR A 4 -59.16 5.55 100.52
C THR A 4 -60.44 5.02 99.86
N LYS A 5 -61.15 5.94 99.20
CA LYS A 5 -62.41 5.81 98.47
C LYS A 5 -62.09 5.85 96.96
N LYS A 6 -62.82 5.04 96.18
CA LYS A 6 -63.50 5.38 94.90
C LYS A 6 -62.73 5.66 93.58
N PHE A 7 -63.47 5.29 92.51
CA PHE A 7 -63.50 5.78 91.11
C PHE A 7 -62.29 5.43 90.24
N GLY A 8 -62.42 5.13 88.95
CA GLY A 8 -63.52 5.25 88.00
C GLY A 8 -62.93 5.07 86.59
N ALA A 9 -63.80 4.77 85.63
CA ALA A 9 -63.51 4.55 84.20
C ALA A 9 -62.52 5.55 83.58
N SER A 10 -61.77 5.14 82.55
CA SER A 10 -62.11 5.46 81.14
C SER A 10 -60.95 5.26 80.16
N LEU A 11 -61.36 4.99 78.91
CA LEU A 11 -60.78 5.44 77.64
C LEU A 11 -59.58 4.69 77.00
N LEU A 12 -59.83 4.36 75.73
CA LEU A 12 -58.91 4.26 74.57
C LEU A 12 -57.86 3.13 74.63
N GLY A 13 -57.56 2.43 73.56
CA GLY A 13 -57.84 2.65 72.15
C GLY A 13 -56.95 1.69 71.39
N LEU A 14 -57.52 1.07 70.37
CA LEU A 14 -56.89 0.13 69.44
C LEU A 14 -55.61 0.73 68.83
N ALA A 15 -54.48 0.04 68.95
CA ALA A 15 -53.30 0.29 68.12
C ALA A 15 -52.71 -1.04 67.66
N LEU A 16 -53.21 -1.50 66.51
CA LEU A 16 -52.58 -2.53 65.69
C LEU A 16 -51.20 -1.99 65.25
N LEU A 17 -50.12 -2.54 65.78
CA LEU A 17 -48.77 -2.30 65.26
C LEU A 17 -48.62 -3.04 63.93
N VAL A 18 -49.01 -2.38 62.84
CA VAL A 18 -48.62 -2.78 61.48
C VAL A 18 -47.17 -2.38 61.31
N SER A 19 -46.25 -3.34 61.48
CA SER A 19 -44.85 -3.18 61.10
C SER A 19 -44.77 -3.08 59.58
N VAL A 20 -44.76 -1.86 59.05
CA VAL A 20 -44.40 -1.62 57.65
C VAL A 20 -42.89 -1.86 57.55
N PRO A 21 -42.40 -2.78 56.70
CA PRO A 21 -40.99 -2.78 56.37
C PRO A 21 -40.69 -1.45 55.67
N LEU A 22 -39.90 -0.61 56.33
CA LEU A 22 -39.31 0.57 55.71
C LEU A 22 -38.33 0.02 54.66
N SER A 23 -38.75 -0.10 53.41
CA SER A 23 -37.82 -0.28 52.31
C SER A 23 -36.92 0.95 52.30
N ALA A 24 -35.69 0.80 52.79
CA ALA A 24 -34.63 1.75 52.51
C ALA A 24 -34.51 1.81 50.99
N ALA A 25 -34.94 2.91 50.38
CA ALA A 25 -34.57 3.21 49.02
C ALA A 25 -33.04 3.31 49.01
N ALA A 26 -32.38 2.37 48.35
CA ALA A 26 -30.98 2.54 48.01
C ALA A 26 -30.90 3.77 47.12
N GLU A 27 -30.37 4.87 47.65
CA GLU A 27 -30.02 6.04 46.87
C GLU A 27 -28.83 5.62 46.01
N GLU A 28 -29.07 5.37 44.71
CA GLU A 28 -27.95 5.26 43.78
C GLU A 28 -27.24 6.61 43.81
N VAL A 29 -26.12 6.67 44.53
CA VAL A 29 -25.11 7.72 44.35
C VAL A 29 -24.47 7.45 42.99
N GLY A 30 -25.18 7.79 41.93
CA GLY A 30 -24.71 7.71 40.56
C GLY A 30 -23.62 8.75 40.37
N GLN A 31 -22.38 8.39 40.71
CA GLN A 31 -21.23 9.17 40.28
C GLN A 31 -21.11 8.97 38.77
N SER A 32 -21.63 9.93 37.99
CA SER A 32 -21.42 9.96 36.54
C SER A 32 -19.96 10.29 36.28
N THR A 33 -19.09 9.30 36.37
CA THR A 33 -17.71 9.40 35.92
C THR A 33 -17.72 9.28 34.41
N GLU A 34 -17.52 10.39 33.71
CA GLU A 34 -17.26 10.35 32.28
C GLU A 34 -15.91 9.66 32.04
N SER A 35 -15.93 8.55 31.29
CA SER A 35 -14.72 7.92 30.79
C SER A 35 -14.44 8.49 29.40
N GLN A 36 -13.23 9.00 29.18
CA GLN A 36 -12.81 9.57 27.90
C GLN A 36 -11.74 8.70 27.24
N PHE A 37 -11.82 8.58 25.92
CA PHE A 37 -10.82 7.94 25.05
C PHE A 37 -10.56 8.85 23.85
N SER A 38 -9.31 8.92 23.40
CA SER A 38 -8.90 9.75 22.26
C SER A 38 -8.11 8.91 21.26
N LEU A 39 -8.40 9.11 19.98
CA LEU A 39 -7.67 8.54 18.86
C LEU A 39 -6.91 9.65 18.14
N VAL A 40 -5.65 9.40 17.81
CA VAL A 40 -4.81 10.30 17.03
C VAL A 40 -4.40 9.56 15.75
N GLY A 41 -4.71 10.14 14.59
CA GLY A 41 -4.31 9.59 13.29
C GLY A 41 -2.84 9.90 12.97
N GLY A 42 -2.20 8.99 12.25
CA GLY A 42 -0.87 9.10 11.67
C GLY A 42 -0.90 9.58 10.21
N GLN A 43 -0.09 8.94 9.37
CA GLN A 43 0.13 9.32 7.97
C GLN A 43 -0.08 8.13 7.02
N LEU A 44 -0.35 8.46 5.76
CA LEU A 44 -0.24 7.52 4.65
C LEU A 44 1.20 7.56 4.11
N THR A 45 1.90 6.43 4.13
CA THR A 45 3.30 6.34 3.70
C THR A 45 3.53 5.11 2.84
N PHE A 46 4.55 5.15 1.99
CA PHE A 46 5.01 3.97 1.24
C PHE A 46 6.53 3.93 1.13
N SER A 47 7.06 2.73 0.89
CA SER A 47 8.44 2.52 0.43
C SER A 47 8.50 1.32 -0.51
N ALA A 48 9.52 1.25 -1.36
CA ALA A 48 9.72 0.15 -2.29
C ALA A 48 11.22 -0.16 -2.46
N ASP A 49 11.54 -1.44 -2.57
CA ASP A 49 12.89 -1.89 -2.90
C ASP A 49 13.28 -1.48 -4.33
N PRO A 50 14.60 -1.28 -4.61
CA PRO A 50 15.06 -1.04 -5.96
C PRO A 50 14.92 -2.29 -6.85
N ILE A 51 14.55 -2.07 -8.10
CA ILE A 51 14.37 -3.14 -9.10
C ILE A 51 15.65 -3.28 -9.91
N ILE A 52 16.44 -4.30 -9.59
CA ILE A 52 17.72 -4.58 -10.27
C ILE A 52 17.70 -6.01 -10.81
N PHE A 53 17.66 -6.14 -12.13
CA PHE A 53 17.72 -7.44 -12.79
C PHE A 53 19.15 -7.99 -12.79
N ALA A 54 19.31 -9.29 -12.57
CA ALA A 54 20.60 -9.96 -12.72
C ALA A 54 21.10 -9.87 -14.18
N PRO A 55 22.41 -9.68 -14.40
CA PRO A 55 22.98 -9.65 -15.76
C PRO A 55 22.66 -10.92 -16.55
N LYS A 56 22.43 -10.75 -17.86
CA LYS A 56 22.19 -11.85 -18.79
C LYS A 56 23.27 -11.90 -19.86
N VAL A 57 23.74 -13.11 -20.16
CA VAL A 57 24.71 -13.35 -21.22
C VAL A 57 23.96 -13.58 -22.53
N ILE A 58 24.32 -12.82 -23.56
CA ILE A 58 23.77 -13.04 -24.91
C ILE A 58 24.45 -14.30 -25.49
N ASN A 59 23.73 -15.41 -25.57
CA ASN A 59 24.17 -16.63 -26.23
C ASN A 59 22.98 -17.34 -26.92
N SER A 60 23.26 -18.32 -27.79
CA SER A 60 22.24 -19.02 -28.59
C SER A 60 21.26 -19.88 -27.78
N ASN A 61 21.59 -20.21 -26.53
CA ASN A 61 20.90 -21.23 -25.72
C ASN A 61 20.08 -20.60 -24.57
N GLU A 62 20.49 -19.44 -24.08
CA GLU A 62 19.94 -18.78 -22.88
C GLU A 62 19.76 -17.28 -23.11
N TRP A 63 18.87 -16.92 -24.05
CA TRP A 63 18.46 -15.53 -24.27
C TRP A 63 17.20 -15.14 -23.48
N LYS A 64 16.67 -16.05 -22.64
CA LYS A 64 15.41 -15.85 -21.91
C LYS A 64 15.61 -14.78 -20.83
N GLY A 65 14.54 -14.03 -20.60
CA GLY A 65 14.46 -12.88 -19.70
C GLY A 65 14.98 -13.06 -18.27
N ALA A 66 14.87 -12.01 -17.47
CA ALA A 66 15.20 -12.03 -16.05
C ALA A 66 13.96 -11.73 -15.20
N THR A 67 13.93 -12.26 -13.99
CA THR A 67 12.89 -11.97 -13.01
C THR A 67 13.51 -11.40 -11.75
N VAL A 68 12.82 -10.44 -11.13
CA VAL A 68 13.17 -9.89 -9.81
C VAL A 68 11.88 -9.66 -9.03
N SER A 69 11.88 -10.02 -7.76
CA SER A 69 10.79 -9.70 -6.84
C SER A 69 11.20 -8.49 -6.02
N SER A 70 10.27 -7.55 -5.82
CA SER A 70 10.50 -6.32 -5.06
C SER A 70 9.47 -6.23 -3.96
N LYS A 71 9.89 -5.84 -2.75
CA LYS A 71 8.93 -5.56 -1.67
C LYS A 71 8.44 -4.12 -1.79
N ILE A 72 7.15 -3.94 -1.62
CA ILE A 72 6.51 -2.63 -1.49
C ILE A 72 5.78 -2.63 -0.14
N TYR A 73 6.11 -1.65 0.69
CA TYR A 73 5.50 -1.43 1.99
C TYR A 73 4.57 -0.23 1.91
N LEU A 74 3.38 -0.36 2.49
CA LEU A 74 2.41 0.72 2.58
C LEU A 74 1.77 0.73 3.97
N THR A 75 1.73 1.90 4.58
CA THR A 75 1.07 2.12 5.87
C THR A 75 0.04 3.22 5.72
N ASP A 76 -1.22 2.94 6.06
CA ASP A 76 -2.28 3.93 6.22
C ASP A 76 -2.74 4.00 7.67
N ASP A 77 -2.10 4.91 8.41
CA ASP A 77 -2.45 5.24 9.79
C ASP A 77 -3.35 6.49 9.89
N THR A 78 -3.87 7.00 8.77
CA THR A 78 -4.54 8.32 8.75
C THR A 78 -5.77 8.39 9.66
N GLY A 79 -6.37 7.24 9.97
CA GLY A 79 -7.59 7.15 10.78
C GLY A 79 -8.87 7.45 9.99
N ARG A 80 -8.76 7.75 8.68
CA ARG A 80 -9.90 8.15 7.84
C ARG A 80 -10.44 7.01 7.00
N GLY A 81 -9.57 6.11 6.56
CA GLY A 81 -9.94 5.03 5.66
C GLY A 81 -10.49 5.57 4.34
N ASP A 82 -9.92 6.65 3.82
CA ASP A 82 -10.33 7.27 2.55
C ASP A 82 -9.98 6.40 1.32
N GLY A 83 -9.24 5.29 1.54
CA GLY A 83 -8.71 4.45 0.48
C GLY A 83 -7.48 5.08 -0.16
N TRP A 84 -6.74 4.28 -0.91
CA TRP A 84 -5.50 4.73 -1.53
C TRP A 84 -5.21 3.94 -2.80
N THR A 85 -4.45 4.56 -3.70
CA THR A 85 -3.98 3.94 -4.93
C THR A 85 -2.50 4.23 -5.12
N LEU A 86 -1.70 3.18 -5.21
CA LEU A 86 -0.31 3.24 -5.65
C LEU A 86 -0.27 2.91 -7.14
N THR A 87 0.24 3.85 -7.92
CA THR A 87 0.49 3.68 -9.35
C THR A 87 1.97 3.61 -9.66
N LEU A 88 2.31 2.92 -10.74
CA LEU A 88 3.66 2.75 -11.25
C LEU A 88 3.68 3.09 -12.75
N SER A 89 4.67 3.88 -13.16
CA SER A 89 5.06 4.08 -14.55
C SER A 89 6.57 3.93 -14.71
N ALA A 90 7.00 3.76 -15.96
CA ALA A 90 8.40 3.59 -16.32
C ALA A 90 8.70 4.33 -17.63
N GLU A 91 9.87 4.94 -17.69
CA GLU A 91 10.46 5.34 -18.95
C GLU A 91 11.04 4.10 -19.67
N ASP A 92 11.25 4.20 -20.97
CA ASP A 92 12.01 3.19 -21.69
C ASP A 92 13.42 3.04 -21.10
N PHE A 93 14.01 1.86 -21.30
CA PHE A 93 15.37 1.59 -20.86
C PHE A 93 16.35 2.18 -21.88
N TYR A 94 17.37 2.88 -21.41
CA TYR A 94 18.40 3.47 -22.25
C TYR A 94 19.78 2.97 -21.88
N SER A 95 20.61 2.71 -22.87
CA SER A 95 22.04 2.47 -22.65
C SER A 95 22.76 3.77 -22.27
N GLN A 96 23.96 3.64 -21.72
CA GLN A 96 24.93 4.74 -21.83
C GLN A 96 25.31 4.96 -23.31
N PRO A 97 25.85 6.13 -23.70
CA PRO A 97 26.43 6.30 -25.02
C PRO A 97 27.50 5.24 -25.31
N LEU A 98 27.37 4.55 -26.44
CA LEU A 98 28.27 3.49 -26.88
C LEU A 98 28.93 3.90 -28.20
N THR A 99 30.15 3.43 -28.46
CA THR A 99 30.80 3.64 -29.76
C THR A 99 29.96 3.03 -30.88
N ASP A 100 29.66 3.83 -31.90
CA ASP A 100 28.98 3.34 -33.10
C ASP A 100 29.99 2.64 -34.02
N PRO A 101 29.88 1.32 -34.23
CA PRO A 101 30.81 0.56 -35.06
C PRO A 101 30.76 0.95 -36.54
N SER A 102 29.65 1.56 -37.00
CA SER A 102 29.49 1.98 -38.39
C SER A 102 30.08 3.37 -38.69
N SER A 103 30.36 4.16 -37.66
CA SER A 103 30.91 5.53 -37.77
C SER A 103 32.42 5.59 -38.09
N GLY A 104 33.10 4.45 -38.18
CA GLY A 104 34.55 4.41 -38.23
C GLY A 104 35.23 4.91 -36.94
N GLY A 105 34.52 4.91 -35.82
CA GLY A 105 35.03 5.34 -34.50
C GLY A 105 34.79 6.82 -34.16
N ASN A 106 34.13 7.57 -35.02
CA ASN A 106 33.90 9.02 -34.84
C ASN A 106 32.54 9.37 -34.24
N GLY A 107 31.70 8.36 -33.96
CA GLY A 107 30.35 8.55 -33.45
C GLY A 107 30.02 7.64 -32.28
N THR A 108 28.95 8.02 -31.58
CA THR A 108 28.30 7.20 -30.55
C THR A 108 26.81 7.09 -30.82
N TYR A 109 26.21 6.00 -30.37
CA TYR A 109 24.77 5.85 -30.30
C TYR A 109 24.28 5.66 -28.86
N VAL A 110 23.00 5.96 -28.64
CA VAL A 110 22.24 5.47 -27.49
C VAL A 110 21.20 4.50 -28.00
N LEU A 111 21.06 3.38 -27.31
CA LEU A 111 20.12 2.32 -27.65
C LEU A 111 19.00 2.28 -26.62
N SER A 112 17.80 1.99 -27.07
CA SER A 112 16.60 1.97 -26.24
C SER A 112 15.87 0.65 -26.31
N TYR A 113 15.19 0.33 -25.21
CA TYR A 113 14.33 -0.82 -25.08
C TYR A 113 13.00 -0.44 -24.41
N PRO A 114 11.83 -0.78 -24.99
CA PRO A 114 10.57 -0.29 -24.45
C PRO A 114 10.29 -0.82 -23.05
N ALA A 115 9.75 0.03 -22.18
CA ALA A 115 9.33 -0.32 -20.82
C ALA A 115 8.36 -1.51 -20.82
N SER A 116 7.48 -1.61 -21.82
CA SER A 116 6.46 -2.67 -21.98
C SER A 116 7.01 -4.09 -22.09
N SER A 117 8.32 -4.20 -22.24
CA SER A 117 9.03 -5.47 -22.21
C SER A 117 9.14 -6.09 -20.81
N VAL A 118 8.87 -5.28 -19.79
CA VAL A 118 8.72 -5.73 -18.41
C VAL A 118 7.25 -5.98 -18.13
N GLU A 119 6.94 -7.22 -17.78
CA GLU A 119 5.67 -7.61 -17.19
C GLU A 119 5.78 -7.51 -15.66
N VAL A 120 4.92 -6.69 -15.06
CA VAL A 120 4.67 -6.68 -13.62
C VAL A 120 3.60 -7.71 -13.34
N ARG A 121 3.94 -8.71 -12.51
CA ARG A 121 2.99 -9.69 -12.01
C ARG A 121 2.61 -9.34 -10.59
N SER A 122 1.30 -9.34 -10.36
CA SER A 122 0.69 -9.21 -9.05
C SER A 122 1.38 -10.13 -8.03
N GLY A 123 1.68 -9.56 -6.88
CA GLY A 123 2.26 -10.26 -5.74
C GLY A 123 1.21 -10.60 -4.70
N GLU A 124 1.55 -11.55 -3.84
CA GLU A 124 0.82 -11.79 -2.60
C GLU A 124 0.80 -10.52 -1.74
N VAL A 125 -0.36 -10.21 -1.19
CA VAL A 125 -0.55 -9.11 -0.24
C VAL A 125 -0.53 -9.69 1.16
N LEU A 126 0.44 -9.25 1.96
CA LEU A 126 0.62 -9.62 3.34
C LEU A 126 0.13 -8.48 4.23
N VAL A 127 -0.73 -8.82 5.20
CA VAL A 127 -1.21 -7.87 6.21
C VAL A 127 -0.38 -8.07 7.46
N SER A 128 0.35 -7.02 7.87
CA SER A 128 1.10 -7.05 9.13
C SER A 128 0.20 -6.66 10.30
N ILE A 129 -0.49 -5.53 10.15
CA ILE A 129 -1.42 -4.95 11.13
C ILE A 129 -2.53 -4.26 10.35
N GLY A 130 -3.79 -4.38 10.75
CA GLY A 130 -4.89 -3.63 10.13
C GLY A 130 -5.98 -4.53 9.57
N GLN A 131 -6.63 -4.05 8.51
CA GLN A 131 -7.78 -4.73 7.91
C GLN A 131 -7.33 -5.94 7.09
N GLU A 132 -8.06 -7.05 7.20
CA GLU A 132 -7.82 -8.21 6.35
C GLU A 132 -8.10 -7.87 4.88
N VAL A 133 -7.44 -8.57 3.97
CA VAL A 133 -7.63 -8.39 2.52
C VAL A 133 -9.06 -8.77 2.15
N ASP A 134 -9.83 -7.80 1.69
CA ASP A 134 -11.12 -8.04 1.05
C ASP A 134 -10.90 -8.36 -0.44
N PRO A 135 -11.48 -9.46 -0.97
CA PRO A 135 -11.25 -9.88 -2.35
C PRO A 135 -11.83 -8.93 -3.41
N THR A 136 -12.69 -7.99 -3.02
CA THR A 136 -13.36 -7.02 -3.91
C THR A 136 -12.87 -5.60 -3.68
N HIS A 137 -12.62 -5.22 -2.42
CA HIS A 137 -12.31 -3.85 -2.01
C HIS A 137 -10.84 -3.65 -1.63
N GLY A 138 -10.13 -4.76 -1.40
CA GLY A 138 -8.69 -4.77 -1.22
C GLY A 138 -8.22 -4.82 0.23
N PRO A 139 -6.90 -4.64 0.42
CA PRO A 139 -5.96 -4.20 -0.62
C PRO A 139 -5.71 -5.21 -1.75
N LEU A 140 -5.76 -4.74 -3.01
CA LEU A 140 -5.63 -5.55 -4.23
C LEU A 140 -4.38 -5.16 -5.01
N SER A 141 -3.64 -6.15 -5.53
CA SER A 141 -2.52 -5.95 -6.45
C SER A 141 -2.89 -6.32 -7.88
N SER A 142 -2.23 -5.70 -8.86
CA SER A 142 -2.56 -5.86 -10.29
C SER A 142 -1.35 -6.27 -11.13
N SER A 143 -1.62 -6.96 -12.25
CA SER A 143 -0.60 -7.33 -13.25
C SER A 143 -0.76 -6.51 -14.53
N PHE A 144 0.34 -6.07 -15.10
CA PHE A 144 0.36 -5.25 -16.31
C PHE A 144 1.76 -5.21 -16.93
N HIS A 145 1.86 -4.78 -18.20
CA HIS A 145 3.14 -4.42 -18.78
C HIS A 145 3.48 -2.98 -18.43
N LEU A 146 4.74 -2.71 -18.02
CA LEU A 146 5.17 -1.34 -17.70
C LEU A 146 4.98 -0.41 -18.90
N SER A 147 4.67 0.84 -18.63
CA SER A 147 4.60 1.87 -19.66
C SER A 147 4.88 3.24 -19.06
N SER A 148 5.00 4.24 -19.92
CA SER A 148 5.08 5.64 -19.48
C SER A 148 3.77 6.15 -18.87
N THR A 149 2.65 5.44 -19.08
CA THR A 149 1.37 5.77 -18.48
C THR A 149 1.27 5.13 -17.09
N PRO A 150 0.94 5.89 -16.03
CA PRO A 150 0.75 5.33 -14.70
C PRO A 150 -0.34 4.26 -14.68
N GLN A 151 -0.03 3.11 -14.09
CA GLN A 151 -0.95 1.99 -13.92
C GLN A 151 -1.00 1.58 -12.46
N THR A 152 -2.18 1.24 -11.96
CA THR A 152 -2.37 0.79 -10.58
C THR A 152 -1.61 -0.52 -10.36
N ILE A 153 -0.73 -0.52 -9.36
CA ILE A 153 -0.02 -1.72 -8.92
C ILE A 153 -0.61 -2.28 -7.62
N PHE A 154 -1.10 -1.39 -6.76
CA PHE A 154 -1.63 -1.75 -5.45
C PHE A 154 -2.67 -0.71 -5.03
N SER A 155 -3.83 -1.11 -4.55
CA SER A 155 -4.89 -0.18 -4.16
C SER A 155 -5.84 -0.76 -3.11
N ALA A 156 -6.47 0.10 -2.33
CA ALA A 156 -7.56 -0.25 -1.44
C ALA A 156 -8.69 0.77 -1.54
N HIS A 157 -9.93 0.29 -1.57
CA HIS A 157 -11.12 1.14 -1.55
C HIS A 157 -11.31 1.83 -0.18
N PRO A 158 -12.09 2.91 -0.14
CA PRO A 158 -12.47 3.54 1.12
C PRO A 158 -13.05 2.52 2.11
N GLY A 159 -12.51 2.52 3.33
CA GLY A 159 -12.89 1.61 4.42
C GLY A 159 -12.16 0.26 4.44
N PHE A 160 -11.27 -0.03 3.48
CA PHE A 160 -10.58 -1.33 3.33
C PHE A 160 -9.05 -1.22 3.24
N GLY A 161 -8.49 -0.04 3.51
CA GLY A 161 -7.08 0.27 3.29
C GLY A 161 -6.29 0.62 4.53
N MET A 162 -6.89 0.61 5.73
CA MET A 162 -6.19 1.09 6.94
C MET A 162 -5.28 0.01 7.54
N GLY A 163 -4.02 0.37 7.83
CA GLY A 163 -3.03 -0.54 8.41
C GLY A 163 -1.72 -0.65 7.62
N ASP A 164 -0.94 -1.66 7.95
CA ASP A 164 0.38 -1.99 7.43
C ASP A 164 0.32 -3.19 6.48
N TYR A 165 0.71 -2.94 5.23
CA TYR A 165 0.65 -3.89 4.14
C TYR A 165 2.01 -4.04 3.46
N GLU A 166 2.33 -5.28 3.09
CA GLU A 166 3.44 -5.61 2.20
C GLU A 166 2.89 -6.30 0.96
N VAL A 167 3.33 -5.89 -0.23
CA VAL A 167 3.09 -6.62 -1.47
C VAL A 167 4.42 -6.95 -2.13
N ILE A 168 4.53 -8.16 -2.68
CA ILE A 168 5.76 -8.66 -3.30
C ILE A 168 5.54 -8.91 -4.80
N PRO A 169 5.37 -7.86 -5.64
CA PRO A 169 5.26 -8.03 -7.08
C PRO A 169 6.52 -8.65 -7.68
N THR A 170 6.33 -9.41 -8.76
CA THR A 170 7.42 -9.96 -9.57
C THR A 170 7.52 -9.22 -10.89
N PHE A 171 8.68 -8.66 -11.17
CA PHE A 171 9.01 -8.01 -12.43
C PHE A 171 9.73 -9.00 -13.32
N TRP A 172 9.17 -9.27 -14.49
CA TRP A 172 9.76 -10.12 -15.50
C TRP A 172 10.12 -9.26 -16.70
N ILE A 173 11.42 -9.09 -16.96
CA ILE A 173 11.89 -8.48 -18.21
C ILE A 173 12.10 -9.56 -19.26
N ASN A 174 11.42 -9.45 -20.40
CA ASN A 174 11.78 -10.22 -21.58
C ASN A 174 12.95 -9.51 -22.25
N THR A 175 14.09 -10.18 -22.44
CA THR A 175 15.22 -9.58 -23.16
C THR A 175 14.94 -9.68 -24.66
N PRO A 176 14.98 -8.58 -25.41
CA PRO A 176 14.71 -8.64 -26.84
C PRO A 176 15.95 -9.14 -27.59
N LYS A 177 15.75 -9.54 -28.84
CA LYS A 177 16.87 -9.77 -29.76
C LYS A 177 17.32 -8.50 -30.45
N THR A 178 16.51 -7.45 -30.39
CA THR A 178 16.71 -6.19 -31.10
C THR A 178 16.43 -5.00 -30.20
N VAL A 179 17.09 -3.88 -30.48
CA VAL A 179 16.94 -2.60 -29.78
C VAL A 179 16.82 -1.48 -30.80
N THR A 180 16.30 -0.34 -30.36
CA THR A 180 16.11 0.83 -31.23
C THR A 180 17.20 1.85 -30.99
N VAL A 181 17.81 2.38 -32.05
CA VAL A 181 18.72 3.53 -31.99
C VAL A 181 17.91 4.76 -31.56
N SER A 182 18.11 5.25 -30.35
CA SER A 182 17.36 6.40 -29.80
C SER A 182 18.09 7.73 -30.00
N GLN A 183 19.42 7.72 -30.05
CA GLN A 183 20.24 8.91 -30.28
C GLN A 183 21.48 8.55 -31.08
N LEU A 184 21.95 9.50 -31.88
CA LEU A 184 23.22 9.46 -32.61
C LEU A 184 23.98 10.75 -32.34
N ASN A 185 25.28 10.64 -32.06
CA ASN A 185 26.18 11.77 -31.90
C ASN A 185 27.44 11.54 -32.73
N GLY A 186 27.95 12.60 -33.37
CA GLY A 186 29.09 12.54 -34.29
C GLY A 186 28.67 12.35 -35.75
N GLU A 187 29.62 12.01 -36.61
CA GLU A 187 29.43 11.90 -38.06
C GLU A 187 29.77 10.50 -38.57
N GLY A 188 29.31 10.17 -39.79
CA GLY A 188 29.69 8.95 -40.49
C GLY A 188 28.93 7.68 -40.11
N SER A 189 27.93 7.77 -39.22
CA SER A 189 27.07 6.63 -38.89
C SER A 189 26.29 6.14 -40.10
N SER A 190 26.17 4.82 -40.25
CA SER A 190 25.25 4.20 -41.21
C SER A 190 23.84 4.02 -40.64
N TYR A 191 23.65 4.22 -39.34
CA TYR A 191 22.37 4.10 -38.66
C TYR A 191 21.60 5.43 -38.69
N GLN A 192 20.29 5.34 -38.49
CA GLN A 192 19.37 6.45 -38.26
C GLN A 192 18.67 6.29 -36.92
N VAL A 193 18.26 7.40 -36.30
CA VAL A 193 17.41 7.36 -35.11
C VAL A 193 16.08 6.70 -35.49
N GLY A 194 15.68 5.69 -34.72
CA GLY A 194 14.54 4.82 -35.01
C GLY A 194 14.92 3.48 -35.65
N ASP A 195 16.16 3.30 -36.11
CA ASP A 195 16.61 2.02 -36.66
C ASP A 195 16.56 0.92 -35.61
N THR A 196 16.13 -0.26 -36.04
CA THR A 196 16.15 -1.48 -35.22
C THR A 196 17.42 -2.27 -35.53
N ILE A 197 18.26 -2.46 -34.52
CA ILE A 197 19.52 -3.22 -34.62
C ILE A 197 19.51 -4.41 -33.66
N GLY A 198 20.47 -5.32 -33.79
CA GLY A 198 20.65 -6.42 -32.84
C GLY A 198 20.95 -5.91 -31.43
N ALA A 199 20.46 -6.63 -30.40
CA ALA A 199 20.71 -6.26 -29.01
C ALA A 199 22.22 -6.21 -28.71
N VAL A 200 22.66 -5.10 -28.12
CA VAL A 200 24.06 -4.86 -27.78
C VAL A 200 24.28 -5.12 -26.30
N ALA A 201 25.35 -5.84 -25.97
CA ALA A 201 25.73 -6.12 -24.59
C ALA A 201 26.19 -4.84 -23.89
N THR A 202 25.36 -4.35 -22.96
CA THR A 202 25.61 -3.17 -22.12
C THR A 202 24.60 -3.16 -20.96
N THR A 203 24.70 -2.17 -20.09
CA THR A 203 23.67 -1.87 -19.09
C THR A 203 22.64 -0.92 -19.69
N TYR A 204 21.37 -1.26 -19.56
CA TYR A 204 20.25 -0.37 -19.87
C TYR A 204 19.55 0.02 -18.57
N THR A 205 19.27 1.31 -18.41
CA THR A 205 18.66 1.88 -17.21
C THR A 205 17.30 2.48 -17.56
N SER A 206 16.28 2.20 -16.74
CA SER A 206 14.97 2.84 -16.80
C SER A 206 14.73 3.58 -15.48
N LYS A 207 13.94 4.66 -15.55
CA LYS A 207 13.42 5.36 -14.38
C LYS A 207 12.01 4.90 -14.08
N LEU A 208 11.83 4.29 -12.91
CA LEU A 208 10.52 3.95 -12.36
C LEU A 208 9.97 5.11 -11.53
N THR A 209 8.68 5.38 -11.67
CA THR A 209 7.99 6.41 -10.91
C THR A 209 6.80 5.80 -10.20
N TYR A 210 6.86 5.79 -8.87
CA TYR A 210 5.74 5.43 -8.00
C TYR A 210 4.98 6.69 -7.60
N THR A 211 3.65 6.65 -7.65
CA THR A 211 2.78 7.74 -7.17
C THR A 211 1.71 7.18 -6.26
N LEU A 212 1.74 7.60 -5.00
CA LEU A 212 0.72 7.28 -3.99
C LEU A 212 -0.32 8.40 -3.94
N ALA A 213 -1.57 8.03 -4.16
CA ALA A 213 -2.72 8.92 -4.03
C ALA A 213 -3.61 8.46 -2.86
N ASN A 214 -4.14 9.42 -2.12
CA ASN A 214 -5.19 9.22 -1.11
C ASN A 214 -6.54 9.64 -1.68
N GLY A 215 -7.59 8.87 -1.42
CA GLY A 215 -8.91 9.04 -2.01
C GLY A 215 -8.93 8.54 -3.46
N ILE A 216 -9.96 7.75 -3.78
CA ILE A 216 -10.27 7.31 -5.16
C ILE A 216 -11.33 8.23 -5.75
#